data_AF-A0A090W9U9-F1
#
_entry.id   AF-A0A090W9U9-F1
#
_cell.length_a   1.000
_cell.length_b   1.000
_cell.length_c   1.000
_cell.angle_alpha   90.00
_cell.angle_beta   90.00
_cell.angle_gamma   90.00
#
_symmetry.space_group_name_H-M   'P 1'
#
loop_
_entity.id
_entity.type
_entity.pdbx_description
1 polymer ?
#
loop_
_entity_poly.entity_id
_entity_poly.type
_entity_poly.pdbx_seq_one_letter_code
_entity_poly.pdbx_strand_id
1 'polypeptide(L)'
;MFIKHFYLLLLFPVFLWGQQYDDEKITSLIDTYRNLDRGPYKEINWFCEDGTIRDAKDPCPDAIGGGIQHASYKSDIINLAKTRHLYLGEILASNDVWDFWDAPFNHSRIKQYQLQRYLESVDNGWIQEKSKFYRGARQIEDEEEWGGRKFYYTILSSNQILDQDFFFN
;
A
#
# COMPACT_ATOMS: atom_id res chain seq x y z
N MET A 1 5.19 52.02 -41.61
CA MET A 1 6.27 51.55 -40.72
C MET A 1 5.82 50.20 -40.17
N PHE A 2 6.20 49.10 -40.83
CA PHE A 2 5.75 47.75 -40.46
C PHE A 2 6.80 47.10 -39.55
N ILE A 3 6.47 46.93 -38.27
CA ILE A 3 7.32 46.27 -37.29
C ILE A 3 7.16 44.75 -37.49
N LYS A 4 8.11 44.13 -38.22
CA LYS A 4 8.21 42.67 -38.33
C LYS A 4 8.61 42.10 -36.97
N HIS A 5 7.66 41.47 -36.26
CA HIS A 5 7.94 40.76 -35.02
C HIS A 5 8.60 39.42 -35.38
N PHE A 6 9.89 39.30 -35.06
CA PHE A 6 10.66 38.06 -35.22
C PHE A 6 10.48 37.22 -33.95
N TYR A 7 9.62 36.20 -34.00
CA TYR A 7 9.47 35.24 -32.92
C TYR A 7 10.61 34.22 -32.98
N LEU A 8 11.57 34.35 -32.07
CA LEU A 8 12.63 33.37 -31.87
C LEU A 8 12.05 32.16 -31.11
N LEU A 9 11.75 31.08 -31.82
CA LEU A 9 11.26 29.82 -31.24
C LEU A 9 12.46 29.07 -30.62
N LEU A 10 12.63 29.22 -29.31
CA LEU A 10 13.72 28.61 -28.55
C LEU A 10 13.38 27.13 -28.30
N LEU A 11 13.88 26.25 -29.16
CA LEU A 11 13.80 24.80 -29.01
C LEU A 11 14.73 24.36 -27.88
N PHE A 12 14.19 24.27 -26.66
CA PHE A 12 14.87 23.59 -25.56
C PHE A 12 14.90 22.08 -25.84
N PRO A 13 16.08 21.42 -25.76
CA PRO A 13 16.13 19.97 -25.83
C PRO A 13 15.44 19.41 -24.59
N VAL A 14 14.26 18.83 -24.79
CA VAL A 14 13.60 18.02 -23.78
C VAL A 14 14.42 16.74 -23.68
N PHE A 15 15.27 16.65 -22.66
CA PHE A 15 15.87 15.39 -22.27
C PHE A 15 14.73 14.49 -21.78
N LEU A 16 14.21 13.65 -22.68
CA LEU A 16 13.35 12.53 -22.33
C LEU A 16 14.24 11.49 -21.65
N TRP A 17 14.42 11.64 -20.33
CA TRP A 17 14.90 10.54 -19.51
C TRP A 17 13.79 9.48 -19.48
N GLY A 18 13.86 8.50 -20.36
CA GLY A 18 13.16 7.24 -20.13
C GLY A 18 13.71 6.64 -18.85
N GLN A 19 12.85 6.27 -17.90
CA GLN A 19 13.29 5.54 -16.72
C GLN A 19 14.01 4.27 -17.17
N GLN A 20 15.31 4.18 -16.86
CA GLN A 20 16.06 2.94 -16.98
C GLN A 20 15.46 1.97 -15.95
N TYR A 21 14.85 0.90 -16.46
CA TYR A 21 14.01 -0.07 -15.74
C TYR A 21 14.67 -0.54 -14.41
N ASP A 22 13.98 -0.27 -13.30
CA ASP A 22 14.27 -0.74 -11.91
C ASP A 22 13.64 -2.13 -11.64
N ASP A 23 13.01 -2.71 -12.67
CA ASP A 23 12.13 -3.87 -12.56
C ASP A 23 12.86 -5.16 -12.21
N GLU A 24 14.13 -5.32 -12.63
CA GLU A 24 14.94 -6.48 -12.25
C GLU A 24 15.16 -6.53 -10.72
N LYS A 25 15.38 -5.37 -10.11
CA LYS A 25 15.58 -5.26 -8.66
C LYS A 25 14.29 -5.56 -7.91
N ILE A 26 13.16 -5.06 -8.39
CA ILE A 26 11.83 -5.33 -7.81
C ILE A 26 11.50 -6.82 -7.95
N THR A 27 11.78 -7.43 -9.10
CA THR A 27 11.58 -8.86 -9.34
C THR A 27 12.43 -9.69 -8.37
N SER A 28 13.72 -9.37 -8.25
CA SER A 28 14.62 -10.02 -7.29
C SER A 28 14.15 -9.87 -5.84
N LEU A 29 13.60 -8.71 -5.49
CA LEU A 29 13.04 -8.44 -4.16
C LEU A 29 11.80 -9.30 -3.89
N ILE A 30 10.89 -9.41 -4.87
CA ILE A 30 9.70 -10.27 -4.78
C ILE A 30 10.15 -11.73 -4.60
N ASP A 31 11.06 -12.23 -5.44
CA ASP A 31 11.57 -13.59 -5.36
C ASP A 31 12.23 -13.89 -4.01
N THR A 32 12.94 -12.90 -3.45
CA THR A 32 13.49 -13.00 -2.10
C THR A 32 12.37 -13.19 -1.08
N TYR A 33 11.33 -12.36 -1.11
CA TYR A 33 10.24 -12.43 -0.13
C TYR A 33 9.38 -13.69 -0.25
N ARG A 34 9.12 -14.19 -1.45
CA ARG A 34 8.47 -15.50 -1.64
C ARG A 34 9.16 -16.61 -0.84
N ASN A 35 10.49 -16.52 -0.74
CA ASN A 35 11.35 -17.54 -0.13
C ASN A 35 11.65 -17.34 1.37
N LEU A 36 11.20 -16.26 1.99
CA LEU A 36 11.38 -16.00 3.42
C LEU A 36 10.19 -16.48 4.25
N ASP A 37 10.46 -17.07 5.42
CA ASP A 37 9.41 -17.57 6.33
C ASP A 37 8.44 -16.48 6.81
N ARG A 38 8.89 -15.21 6.82
CA ARG A 38 8.06 -14.04 7.16
C ARG A 38 7.73 -13.18 5.95
N GLY A 39 8.16 -13.56 4.75
CA GLY A 39 7.89 -12.84 3.51
C GLY A 39 8.22 -11.35 3.62
N PRO A 40 7.29 -10.43 3.30
CA PRO A 40 7.51 -8.99 3.39
C PRO A 40 7.56 -8.45 4.83
N TYR A 41 7.25 -9.28 5.83
CA TYR A 41 7.12 -8.88 7.23
C TYR A 41 8.42 -8.99 8.02
N LYS A 42 8.60 -8.09 8.99
CA LYS A 42 9.76 -8.04 9.88
C LYS A 42 9.48 -8.80 11.18
N GLU A 43 8.59 -8.28 12.01
CA GLU A 43 8.23 -8.83 13.31
C GLU A 43 6.80 -8.43 13.70
N ILE A 44 6.22 -9.06 14.73
CA ILE A 44 4.89 -8.68 15.25
C ILE A 44 5.10 -7.59 16.28
N ASN A 45 4.29 -6.54 16.19
CA ASN A 45 4.31 -5.40 17.11
C ASN A 45 2.89 -4.99 17.47
N TRP A 46 2.79 -4.26 18.57
CA TRP A 46 1.61 -3.48 18.91
C TRP A 46 1.78 -2.06 18.38
N PHE A 47 0.76 -1.57 17.69
CA PHE A 47 0.69 -0.21 17.16
C PHE A 47 -0.40 0.52 17.92
N CYS A 48 0.02 1.45 18.78
CA CYS A 48 -0.86 2.13 19.72
C CYS A 48 -1.46 3.40 19.13
N GLU A 49 -2.61 3.81 19.66
CA GLU A 49 -3.34 5.01 19.23
C GLU A 49 -2.52 6.31 19.42
N ASP A 50 -1.57 6.34 20.36
CA ASP A 50 -0.65 7.46 20.57
C ASP A 50 0.53 7.48 19.56
N GLY A 51 0.56 6.54 18.61
CA GLY A 51 1.60 6.39 17.60
C GLY A 51 2.84 5.64 18.07
N THR A 52 2.89 5.18 19.33
CA THR A 52 3.99 4.35 19.81
C THR A 52 3.89 2.92 19.27
N ILE A 53 5.06 2.29 19.10
CA ILE A 53 5.18 0.89 18.68
C ILE A 53 5.80 0.12 19.83
N ARG A 54 5.15 -0.97 20.24
CA ARG A 54 5.57 -1.83 21.35
C ARG A 54 5.85 -3.26 20.88
N ASP A 55 6.58 -4.02 21.68
CA ASP A 55 6.89 -5.42 21.39
C ASP A 55 5.64 -6.30 21.45
N ALA A 56 5.63 -7.43 20.74
CA ALA A 56 4.48 -8.33 20.67
C ALA A 56 3.91 -8.78 22.04
N LYS A 57 4.76 -8.85 23.07
CA LYS A 57 4.38 -9.29 24.43
C LYS A 57 4.00 -8.13 25.37
N ASP A 58 4.00 -6.91 24.87
CA ASP A 58 3.78 -5.68 25.63
C ASP A 58 2.59 -4.91 25.02
N PRO A 59 1.34 -5.30 25.32
CA PRO A 59 0.16 -4.73 24.71
C PRO A 59 0.00 -3.23 25.01
N CYS A 60 -0.62 -2.50 24.08
CA CYS A 60 -0.95 -1.10 24.28
C CYS A 60 -1.88 -0.94 25.48
N PRO A 61 -1.57 -0.04 26.44
CA PRO A 61 -2.47 0.21 27.58
C PRO A 61 -3.82 0.79 27.14
N ASP A 62 -4.91 0.33 27.76
CA ASP A 62 -6.25 0.91 27.53
C ASP A 62 -6.30 2.41 27.83
N ALA A 63 -5.48 2.88 28.77
CA ALA A 63 -5.38 4.29 29.15
C ALA A 63 -4.96 5.23 28.01
N ILE A 64 -4.30 4.70 26.97
CA ILE A 64 -3.91 5.46 25.77
C ILE A 64 -4.81 5.16 24.56
N GLY A 65 -5.96 4.50 24.77
CA GLY A 65 -6.88 4.11 23.70
C GLY A 65 -6.64 2.70 23.13
N GLY A 66 -5.67 1.97 23.66
CA GLY A 66 -5.31 0.65 23.16
C GLY A 66 -4.51 0.72 21.86
N GLY A 67 -4.70 -0.27 21.00
CA GLY A 67 -4.01 -0.38 19.73
C GLY A 67 -4.34 -1.70 19.05
N ILE A 68 -3.68 -1.95 17.92
CA ILE A 68 -3.84 -3.18 17.15
C ILE A 68 -2.51 -3.92 17.05
N GLN A 69 -2.57 -5.25 17.04
CA GLN A 69 -1.38 -6.09 16.88
C GLN A 69 -1.29 -6.62 15.45
N HIS A 70 -0.22 -6.28 14.74
CA HIS A 70 0.05 -6.85 13.42
C HIS A 70 1.55 -6.91 13.15
N ALA A 71 1.93 -7.46 11.99
CA ALA A 71 3.31 -7.42 11.56
C ALA A 71 3.76 -6.03 11.12
N SER A 72 4.97 -5.64 11.48
CA SER A 72 5.68 -4.54 10.82
C SER A 72 6.29 -5.01 9.49
N TYR A 73 6.47 -4.08 8.56
CA TYR A 73 7.10 -4.35 7.26
C TYR A 73 8.62 -4.28 7.32
N LYS A 74 9.30 -5.00 6.43
CA LYS A 74 10.74 -4.83 6.19
C LYS A 74 11.03 -3.46 5.56
N SER A 75 12.24 -2.95 5.76
CA SER A 75 12.66 -1.62 5.29
C SER A 75 12.48 -1.45 3.78
N ASP A 76 12.78 -2.48 2.99
CA ASP A 76 12.71 -2.36 1.53
C ASP A 76 11.27 -2.34 1.03
N ILE A 77 10.34 -3.01 1.72
CA ILE A 77 8.90 -2.91 1.45
C ILE A 77 8.39 -1.49 1.71
N ILE A 78 8.78 -0.91 2.85
CA ILE A 78 8.43 0.48 3.19
C ILE A 78 9.01 1.45 2.16
N ASN A 79 10.26 1.22 1.74
CA ASN A 79 10.93 2.04 0.73
C ASN A 79 10.22 1.93 -0.63
N LEU A 80 9.85 0.72 -1.04
CA LEU A 80 9.16 0.46 -2.30
C LEU A 80 7.81 1.19 -2.36
N ALA A 81 7.03 1.15 -1.26
CA ALA A 81 5.79 1.91 -1.16
C ALA A 81 6.03 3.42 -1.30
N LYS A 82 7.04 3.96 -0.60
CA LYS A 82 7.33 5.41 -0.60
C LYS A 82 7.91 5.94 -1.90
N THR A 83 8.75 5.17 -2.58
CA THR A 83 9.53 5.64 -3.73
C THR A 83 8.94 5.24 -5.07
N ARG A 84 8.18 4.14 -5.11
CA ARG A 84 7.62 3.56 -6.33
C ARG A 84 6.10 3.41 -6.29
N HIS A 85 5.44 3.78 -5.19
CA HIS A 85 4.00 3.62 -5.01
C HIS A 85 3.56 2.16 -5.17
N LEU A 86 4.43 1.23 -4.76
CA LEU A 86 4.24 -0.21 -4.87
C LEU A 86 4.09 -0.81 -3.47
N TYR A 87 2.89 -1.28 -3.16
CA TYR A 87 2.49 -1.76 -1.86
C TYR A 87 2.44 -3.28 -1.89
N LEU A 88 3.18 -3.97 -1.03
CA LEU A 88 3.35 -5.42 -1.11
C LEU A 88 3.01 -6.09 0.23
N GLY A 89 2.16 -7.11 0.20
CA GLY A 89 1.77 -7.86 1.40
C GLY A 89 0.88 -7.07 2.37
N GLU A 90 -0.04 -6.30 1.81
CA GLU A 90 -0.87 -5.32 2.52
C GLU A 90 -1.55 -5.89 3.79
N ILE A 91 -1.50 -5.11 4.86
CA ILE A 91 -2.23 -5.26 6.12
C ILE A 91 -3.26 -4.14 6.17
N LEU A 92 -4.54 -4.46 5.96
CA LEU A 92 -5.58 -3.46 5.82
C LEU A 92 -5.74 -2.63 7.10
N ALA A 93 -5.71 -3.28 8.26
CA ALA A 93 -5.90 -2.63 9.56
C ALA A 93 -4.86 -1.54 9.86
N SER A 94 -3.69 -1.61 9.23
CA SER A 94 -2.59 -0.64 9.40
C SER A 94 -2.74 0.65 8.59
N ASN A 95 -3.76 0.75 7.74
CA ASN A 95 -3.89 1.83 6.77
C ASN A 95 -4.81 2.97 7.23
N ASP A 96 -4.53 4.19 6.78
CA ASP A 96 -5.57 5.22 6.69
C ASP A 96 -6.51 4.90 5.52
N VAL A 97 -7.80 5.21 5.69
CA VAL A 97 -8.83 4.89 4.68
C VAL A 97 -8.59 5.65 3.38
N TRP A 98 -8.18 6.90 3.45
CA TRP A 98 -7.99 7.76 2.27
C TRP A 98 -6.65 7.48 1.60
N ASP A 99 -5.61 7.19 2.38
CA ASP A 99 -4.33 6.71 1.84
C ASP A 99 -4.47 5.35 1.14
N PHE A 100 -5.39 4.49 1.60
CA PHE A 100 -5.72 3.25 0.90
C PHE A 100 -6.60 3.51 -0.33
N TRP A 101 -7.59 4.42 -0.22
CA TRP A 101 -8.45 4.83 -1.33
C TRP A 101 -7.66 5.40 -2.49
N ASP A 102 -6.57 6.12 -2.20
CA ASP A 102 -5.52 6.47 -3.16
C ASP A 102 -6.06 7.20 -4.42
N ALA A 103 -7.06 8.07 -4.22
CA ALA A 103 -7.72 8.82 -5.29
C ALA A 103 -6.74 9.62 -6.18
N PRO A 104 -5.71 10.31 -5.65
CA PRO A 104 -4.76 11.05 -6.48
C PRO A 104 -3.99 10.18 -7.48
N PHE A 105 -3.88 8.87 -7.21
CA PHE A 105 -3.22 7.89 -8.08
C PHE A 105 -4.21 6.93 -8.71
N ASN A 106 -5.45 7.37 -8.96
CA ASN A 106 -6.49 6.56 -9.59
C ASN A 106 -6.70 5.22 -8.87
N HIS A 107 -6.79 5.27 -7.54
CA HIS A 107 -7.04 4.10 -6.69
C HIS A 107 -6.02 2.97 -6.89
N SER A 108 -4.78 3.32 -7.22
CA SER A 108 -3.73 2.36 -7.57
C SER A 108 -3.51 1.36 -6.44
N ARG A 109 -3.47 1.82 -5.19
CA ARG A 109 -3.26 0.96 -4.03
C ARG A 109 -4.32 -0.12 -3.83
N ILE A 110 -5.61 0.20 -4.00
CA ILE A 110 -6.70 -0.80 -3.96
C ILE A 110 -6.56 -1.81 -5.10
N LYS A 111 -6.27 -1.33 -6.32
CA LYS A 111 -6.08 -2.22 -7.48
C LYS A 111 -4.91 -3.16 -7.24
N GLN A 112 -3.81 -2.66 -6.69
CA GLN A 112 -2.68 -3.48 -6.26
C GLN A 112 -3.11 -4.51 -5.23
N TYR A 113 -3.84 -4.11 -4.17
CA TYR A 113 -4.34 -5.06 -3.18
C TYR A 113 -5.16 -6.19 -3.83
N GLN A 114 -6.14 -5.87 -4.68
CA GLN A 114 -6.97 -6.86 -5.37
C GLN A 114 -6.15 -7.81 -6.25
N LEU A 115 -5.18 -7.27 -7.01
CA LEU A 115 -4.27 -8.06 -7.83
C LEU A 115 -3.43 -9.00 -6.98
N GLN A 116 -2.93 -8.54 -5.83
CA GLN A 116 -2.16 -9.40 -4.92
C GLN A 116 -3.03 -10.50 -4.31
N ARG A 117 -4.27 -10.20 -3.89
CA ARG A 117 -5.21 -11.23 -3.41
C ARG A 117 -5.46 -12.29 -4.47
N TYR A 118 -5.60 -11.88 -5.73
CA TYR A 118 -5.72 -12.81 -6.85
C TYR A 118 -4.45 -13.65 -7.02
N LEU A 119 -3.26 -13.01 -7.09
CA LEU A 119 -1.98 -13.70 -7.24
C LEU A 119 -1.72 -14.70 -6.09
N GLU A 120 -1.99 -14.30 -4.85
CA GLU A 120 -1.92 -15.18 -3.69
C GLU A 120 -2.81 -16.42 -3.84
N SER A 121 -3.98 -16.29 -4.49
CA SER A 121 -4.91 -17.39 -4.70
C SER A 121 -4.51 -18.34 -5.84
N VAL A 122 -3.79 -17.87 -6.85
CA VAL A 122 -3.47 -18.65 -8.07
C VAL A 122 -1.99 -19.05 -8.19
N ASP A 123 -1.08 -18.44 -7.43
CA ASP A 123 0.38 -18.67 -7.47
C ASP A 123 0.93 -19.09 -6.10
N ASN A 124 0.36 -20.13 -5.47
CA ASN A 124 0.87 -20.72 -4.21
C ASN A 124 1.04 -19.74 -3.03
N GLY A 125 0.26 -18.66 -2.97
CA GLY A 125 0.45 -17.58 -2.00
C GLY A 125 1.34 -16.44 -2.48
N TRP A 126 1.88 -16.51 -3.70
CA TRP A 126 2.71 -15.51 -4.38
C TRP A 126 3.77 -14.92 -3.42
N ILE A 127 3.75 -13.62 -3.14
CA ILE A 127 4.70 -12.99 -2.21
C ILE A 127 4.61 -13.51 -0.77
N GLN A 128 3.49 -14.13 -0.41
CA GLN A 128 3.24 -14.79 0.87
C GLN A 128 3.49 -16.30 0.83
N GLU A 129 4.16 -16.83 -0.18
CA GLU A 129 4.30 -18.27 -0.45
C GLU A 129 4.74 -19.08 0.78
N LYS A 130 5.79 -18.63 1.48
CA LYS A 130 6.19 -19.22 2.77
C LYS A 130 5.55 -18.56 3.99
N SER A 131 5.31 -17.25 3.93
CA SER A 131 4.76 -16.51 5.08
C SER A 131 3.27 -16.66 5.31
N LYS A 132 2.53 -17.39 4.47
CA LYS A 132 1.16 -17.84 4.79
C LYS A 132 1.07 -18.67 6.08
N PHE A 133 2.20 -19.24 6.52
CA PHE A 133 2.31 -19.95 7.81
C PHE A 133 2.73 -19.05 8.98
N TYR A 134 3.11 -17.80 8.72
CA TYR A 134 3.48 -16.82 9.74
C TYR A 134 2.23 -16.26 10.42
N ARG A 135 1.80 -16.94 11.48
CA ARG A 135 0.64 -16.55 12.29
C ARG A 135 0.88 -15.23 13.01
N GLY A 136 -0.18 -14.44 13.18
CA GLY A 136 -0.14 -13.15 13.88
C GLY A 136 0.34 -11.97 13.03
N ALA A 137 0.64 -12.19 11.74
CA ALA A 137 0.95 -11.08 10.83
C ALA A 137 -0.23 -10.11 10.65
N ARG A 138 -1.45 -10.64 10.74
CA ARG A 138 -2.73 -9.92 10.69
C ARG A 138 -3.70 -10.60 11.64
N GLN A 139 -4.57 -9.84 12.30
CA GLN A 139 -5.71 -10.37 13.05
C GLN A 139 -6.96 -10.26 12.18
N ILE A 140 -7.76 -11.32 12.10
CA ILE A 140 -8.90 -11.33 11.20
C ILE A 140 -9.96 -10.31 11.64
N GLU A 141 -10.11 -10.14 12.95
CA GLU A 141 -11.06 -9.21 13.57
C GLU A 141 -10.73 -7.76 13.19
N ASP A 142 -9.45 -7.36 13.27
CA ASP A 142 -9.00 -6.02 12.91
C ASP A 142 -9.09 -5.76 11.40
N GLU A 143 -8.76 -6.76 10.57
CA GLU A 143 -8.88 -6.67 9.11
C GLU A 143 -10.35 -6.57 8.66
N GLU A 144 -11.26 -7.30 9.31
CA GLU A 144 -12.70 -7.22 9.07
C GLU A 144 -13.31 -5.90 9.57
N GLU A 145 -12.91 -5.42 10.75
CA GLU A 145 -13.30 -4.12 11.27
C GLU A 145 -12.91 -3.01 10.31
N TRP A 146 -11.65 -3.02 9.88
CA TRP A 146 -11.11 -2.02 8.99
C TRP A 146 -11.72 -2.13 7.60
N GLY A 147 -11.67 -3.30 6.96
CA GLY A 147 -12.07 -3.48 5.56
C GLY A 147 -13.58 -3.51 5.38
N GLY A 148 -14.26 -4.33 6.19
CA GLY A 148 -15.70 -4.57 6.09
C GLY A 148 -16.52 -3.38 6.57
N ARG A 149 -16.12 -2.76 7.69
CA ARG A 149 -16.89 -1.69 8.32
C ARG A 149 -16.33 -0.33 8.01
N LYS A 150 -15.11 -0.03 8.45
CA LYS A 150 -14.54 1.33 8.37
C LYS A 150 -14.39 1.79 6.92
N PHE A 151 -13.71 1.01 6.08
CA PHE A 151 -13.45 1.35 4.69
C PHE A 151 -14.74 1.44 3.87
N TYR A 152 -15.54 0.37 3.81
CA TYR A 152 -16.77 0.39 3.00
C TYR A 152 -17.78 1.42 3.47
N TYR A 153 -17.99 1.61 4.78
CA TYR A 153 -18.94 2.64 5.24
C TYR A 153 -18.43 4.05 4.90
N THR A 154 -17.13 4.30 4.99
CA THR A 154 -16.57 5.59 4.60
C THR A 154 -16.76 5.86 3.11
N ILE A 155 -16.40 4.91 2.24
CA ILE A 155 -16.48 5.07 0.79
C ILE A 155 -17.93 5.13 0.30
N LEU A 156 -18.76 4.16 0.73
CA LEU A 156 -20.14 4.02 0.23
C LEU A 156 -21.13 5.01 0.86
N SER A 157 -20.77 5.68 1.96
CA SER A 157 -21.62 6.75 2.53
C SER A 157 -21.52 8.06 1.74
N SER A 158 -20.52 8.21 0.87
CA SER A 158 -20.31 9.42 0.09
C SER A 158 -20.99 9.35 -1.26
N ASN A 159 -22.13 10.05 -1.41
CA ASN A 159 -22.82 10.16 -2.69
C ASN A 159 -21.91 10.71 -3.81
N GLN A 160 -21.00 11.64 -3.47
CA GLN A 160 -20.06 12.19 -4.44
C GLN A 160 -19.13 11.11 -5.02
N ILE A 161 -18.59 10.22 -4.17
CA ILE A 161 -17.70 9.15 -4.62
C ILE A 161 -18.48 8.15 -5.49
N LEU A 162 -19.70 7.81 -5.07
CA LEU A 162 -20.56 6.94 -5.86
C LEU A 162 -20.83 7.51 -7.27
N ASP A 163 -21.15 8.79 -7.35
CA ASP A 163 -21.44 9.46 -8.63
C ASP A 163 -20.22 9.64 -9.53
N GLN A 164 -19.02 9.79 -8.96
CA GLN A 164 -17.78 10.02 -9.72
C GLN A 164 -17.08 8.72 -10.13
N ASP A 165 -17.03 7.74 -9.22
CA ASP A 165 -16.13 6.59 -9.35
C ASP A 165 -16.88 5.28 -9.64
N PHE A 166 -18.21 5.21 -9.44
CA PHE A 166 -18.99 3.98 -9.61
C PHE A 166 -20.12 4.08 -10.63
N PHE A 167 -20.76 5.24 -10.79
CA PHE A 167 -21.81 5.44 -11.78
C PHE A 167 -21.27 6.17 -13.02
N PHE A 168 -21.60 5.65 -14.20
CA PHE A 168 -21.34 6.33 -15.46
C PHE A 168 -22.42 7.41 -15.66
N ASN A 169 -22.14 8.64 -15.23
CA ASN A 169 -22.94 9.81 -15.58
C ASN A 169 -22.45 10.44 -16.90
#